data_AF-A0A8T1U533-F1
#
_entry.id   AF-A0A8T1U533-F1
#
_cell.length_a   1.000
_cell.length_b   1.000
_cell.length_c   1.000
_cell.angle_alpha   90.00
_cell.angle_beta   90.00
_cell.angle_gamma   90.00
#
_symmetry.space_group_name_H-M   'P 1'
#
loop_
_entity.id
_entity.type
_entity.pdbx_description
1 polymer ?
#
loop_
_entity_poly.entity_id
_entity_poly.type
_entity_poly.pdbx_seq_one_letter_code
_entity_poly.pdbx_strand_id
1 'polypeptide(L)'
;MLRMKGAEIADDLGFAVFRGSWHWQEGFLRRHRLSIRARTHHGQVTPEKADEAAVRFGTEVQQKMLELRVRKVFNADQTGTTHCNFLLCIYLFLLTTLIIDACAGVFF
;
A
#
# COMPACT_ATOMS: atom_id res chain seq x y z
N MET A 1 -15.01 -8.85 4.89
CA MET A 1 -15.67 -7.55 5.11
C MET A 1 -17.06 -7.49 4.48
N LEU A 2 -17.21 -7.57 3.15
CA LEU A 2 -18.51 -7.40 2.47
C LEU A 2 -19.59 -8.39 2.88
N ARG A 3 -19.21 -9.66 3.10
CA ARG A 3 -20.12 -10.68 3.59
C ARG A 3 -20.71 -10.37 4.98
N MET A 4 -19.93 -9.74 5.87
CA MET A 4 -20.38 -9.44 7.23
C MET A 4 -21.35 -8.26 7.24
N LYS A 5 -21.03 -7.17 6.54
CA LYS A 5 -21.93 -6.02 6.41
C LYS A 5 -23.24 -6.36 5.69
N GLY A 6 -23.17 -7.22 4.67
CA GLY A 6 -24.37 -7.70 4.00
C GLY A 6 -25.25 -8.58 4.89
N ALA A 7 -24.65 -9.39 5.76
CA ALA A 7 -25.38 -10.19 6.74
C ALA A 7 -26.03 -9.31 7.83
N GLU A 8 -25.33 -8.29 8.32
CA GLU A 8 -25.85 -7.31 9.29
C GLU A 8 -27.11 -6.60 8.77
N ILE A 9 -27.05 -6.04 7.56
CA ILE A 9 -28.20 -5.38 6.93
C ILE A 9 -29.36 -6.37 6.66
N ALA A 10 -29.04 -7.63 6.33
CA ALA A 10 -30.08 -8.63 6.12
C ALA A 10 -30.77 -9.03 7.43
N ASP A 11 -30.03 -9.10 8.54
CA ASP A 11 -30.59 -9.33 9.87
C ASP A 11 -31.53 -8.17 10.28
N ASP A 12 -31.09 -6.92 10.09
CA ASP A 12 -31.90 -5.72 10.32
C ASP A 12 -33.22 -5.71 9.53
N LEU A 13 -33.21 -6.32 8.33
CA LEU A 13 -34.36 -6.41 7.44
C LEU A 13 -35.16 -7.72 7.56
N GLY A 14 -34.76 -8.63 8.47
CA GLY A 14 -35.43 -9.91 8.69
C GLY A 14 -35.22 -10.97 7.60
N PHE A 15 -34.18 -10.84 6.78
CA PHE A 15 -33.80 -11.82 5.75
C PHE A 15 -32.84 -12.87 6.32
N ALA A 16 -33.24 -14.14 6.26
CA ALA A 16 -32.49 -15.25 6.87
C ALA A 16 -31.06 -15.47 6.31
N VAL A 17 -30.80 -15.14 5.04
CA VAL A 17 -29.45 -15.30 4.42
C VAL A 17 -29.21 -14.25 3.34
N PHE A 18 -28.27 -13.32 3.59
CA PHE A 18 -27.75 -12.47 2.53
C PHE A 18 -26.87 -13.26 1.56
N ARG A 19 -27.34 -13.45 0.33
CA ARG A 19 -26.52 -13.90 -0.80
C ARG A 19 -26.57 -12.86 -1.91
N GLY A 20 -25.60 -11.93 -1.89
CA GLY A 20 -25.40 -11.02 -3.00
C GLY A 20 -25.15 -11.80 -4.29
N SER A 21 -26.01 -11.61 -5.30
CA SER A 21 -25.82 -12.21 -6.62
C SER A 21 -24.49 -11.75 -7.24
N TRP A 22 -24.00 -12.49 -8.25
CA TRP A 22 -22.80 -12.10 -8.98
C TRP A 22 -22.84 -10.63 -9.45
N HIS A 23 -23.96 -10.24 -10.08
CA HIS A 23 -24.19 -8.87 -10.55
C HIS A 23 -24.17 -7.83 -9.41
N TRP A 24 -24.71 -8.18 -8.24
CA TRP A 24 -24.67 -7.28 -7.08
C TRP A 24 -23.23 -7.08 -6.58
N GLN A 25 -22.44 -8.16 -6.52
CA GLN A 25 -21.04 -8.10 -6.09
C GLN A 25 -20.20 -7.27 -7.08
N GLU A 26 -20.37 -7.49 -8.38
CA GLU A 26 -19.70 -6.73 -9.44
C GLU A 26 -20.07 -5.25 -9.39
N GLY A 27 -21.36 -4.93 -9.28
CA GLY A 27 -21.84 -3.56 -9.18
C GLY A 27 -21.34 -2.85 -7.92
N PHE A 28 -21.24 -3.55 -6.79
CA PHE A 28 -20.67 -3.04 -5.55
C PHE A 28 -19.20 -2.68 -5.73
N LEU A 29 -18.39 -3.61 -6.27
CA LEU A 29 -16.97 -3.38 -6.50
C LEU A 29 -16.75 -2.16 -7.42
N ARG A 30 -17.52 -2.07 -8.51
CA ARG A 30 -17.44 -0.95 -9.46
C ARG A 30 -17.81 0.39 -8.81
N ARG A 31 -18.91 0.45 -8.05
CA ARG A 31 -19.38 1.68 -7.40
C ARG A 31 -18.36 2.22 -6.40
N HIS A 32 -17.67 1.33 -5.69
CA HIS A 32 -16.68 1.70 -4.67
C HIS A 32 -15.24 1.67 -5.18
N ARG A 33 -15.03 1.51 -6.50
CA ARG A 33 -13.70 1.44 -7.13
C ARG A 33 -12.77 0.40 -6.49
N LEU A 34 -13.34 -0.72 -6.05
CA LEU A 34 -12.61 -1.84 -5.49
C LEU A 34 -12.28 -2.84 -6.60
N SER A 35 -11.08 -3.42 -6.57
CA SER A 35 -10.71 -4.53 -7.43
C SER A 35 -10.33 -5.75 -6.59
N ILE A 36 -10.85 -6.92 -6.98
CA ILE A 36 -10.35 -8.19 -6.44
C ILE A 36 -9.00 -8.43 -7.12
N ARG A 37 -7.93 -8.12 -6.42
CA ARG A 37 -6.58 -8.44 -6.90
C ARG A 37 -6.33 -9.92 -6.67
N ALA A 38 -5.79 -10.61 -7.67
CA ALA A 38 -5.22 -11.93 -7.46
C ALA A 38 -4.19 -11.81 -6.33
N ARG A 39 -4.13 -12.81 -5.42
CA ARG A 39 -3.02 -12.88 -4.47
C ARG A 39 -1.74 -12.96 -5.28
N THR A 40 -0.95 -11.89 -5.30
CA THR A 40 0.45 -11.93 -5.70
C THR A 40 1.21 -12.66 -4.61
N HIS A 41 1.11 -13.99 -4.60
CA HIS A 41 2.08 -14.82 -3.91
C HIS A 41 3.33 -14.83 -4.79
N HIS A 42 4.05 -13.70 -4.80
CA HIS A 42 5.48 -13.78 -5.10
C HIS A 42 6.07 -14.59 -3.96
N GLY A 43 6.48 -15.81 -4.30
CA GLY A 43 6.79 -16.87 -3.36
C GLY A 43 7.61 -16.36 -2.19
N GLN A 44 7.22 -16.76 -0.98
CA GLN A 44 8.11 -16.65 0.16
C GLN A 44 9.42 -17.31 -0.24
N VAL A 45 10.47 -16.50 -0.35
CA VAL A 45 11.83 -16.97 -0.54
C VAL A 45 12.12 -17.91 0.63
N THR A 46 12.73 -19.06 0.37
CA THR A 46 13.12 -19.98 1.45
C THR A 46 13.96 -19.22 2.48
N PRO A 47 13.81 -19.50 3.79
CA PRO A 47 14.46 -18.70 4.84
C PRO A 47 15.96 -18.47 4.59
N GLU A 48 16.66 -19.49 4.10
CA GLU A 48 18.10 -19.45 3.84
C GLU A 48 18.46 -18.47 2.72
N LYS A 49 17.64 -18.39 1.67
CA LYS A 49 17.83 -17.44 0.56
C LYS A 49 17.43 -16.01 0.95
N ALA A 50 16.52 -15.87 1.93
CA ALA A 50 16.14 -14.57 2.47
C ALA A 50 17.27 -13.97 3.30
N ASP A 51 17.97 -14.79 4.09
CA ASP A 51 19.12 -14.36 4.90
C ASP A 51 20.28 -13.90 4.01
N GLU A 52 20.62 -14.67 2.97
CA GLU A 52 21.66 -14.26 2.01
C GLU A 52 21.32 -12.94 1.31
N ALA A 53 20.05 -12.79 0.89
CA ALA A 53 19.56 -11.55 0.28
C ALA A 53 19.63 -10.36 1.25
N ALA A 54 19.32 -10.58 2.53
CA ALA A 54 19.39 -9.54 3.56
C ALA A 54 20.84 -9.09 3.83
N VAL A 55 21.79 -10.03 3.89
CA VAL A 55 23.22 -9.72 4.09
C VAL A 55 23.77 -8.91 2.90
N ARG A 56 23.47 -9.36 1.67
CA ARG A 56 23.86 -8.63 0.45
C ARG A 56 23.28 -7.21 0.43
N PHE A 57 21.98 -7.08 0.68
CA PHE A 57 21.31 -5.79 0.72
C PHE A 57 21.90 -4.87 1.81
N GLY A 58 22.16 -5.40 3.00
CA GLY A 58 22.81 -4.66 4.08
C GLY A 58 24.17 -4.11 3.68
N THR A 59 24.97 -4.89 2.94
CA THR A 59 26.29 -4.49 2.45
C THR A 59 26.18 -3.35 1.43
N GLU A 60 25.26 -3.48 0.46
CA GLU A 60 24.98 -2.45 -0.55
C GLU A 60 24.52 -1.14 0.11
N VAL A 61 23.65 -1.21 1.13
CA VAL A 61 23.20 -0.04 1.90
C VAL A 61 24.35 0.63 2.65
N GLN A 62 25.20 -0.13 3.34
CA GLN A 62 26.35 0.43 4.07
C GLN A 62 27.33 1.14 3.13
N GLN A 63 27.61 0.55 1.96
CA GLN A 63 28.46 1.20 0.96
C GLN A 63 27.85 2.53 0.48
N LYS A 64 26.54 2.54 0.19
CA LYS A 64 25.84 3.77 -0.19
C LYS A 64 25.81 4.82 0.92
N MET A 65 25.71 4.41 2.18
CA MET A 65 25.79 5.32 3.33
C MET A 65 27.15 6.02 3.40
N LEU A 66 28.24 5.29 3.15
CA LEU A 66 29.59 5.86 3.11
C LEU A 66 29.76 6.83 1.93
N GLU A 67 29.34 6.42 0.72
CA GLU A 67 29.39 7.24 -0.50
C GLU A 67 28.65 8.57 -0.31
N LEU A 68 27.45 8.53 0.28
CA LEU A 68 26.58 9.69 0.45
C LEU A 68 26.80 10.43 1.78
N ARG A 69 27.74 9.98 2.62
CA ARG A 69 27.98 10.51 3.98
C ARG A 69 26.72 10.54 4.86
N VAL A 70 25.83 9.58 4.66
CA VAL A 70 24.59 9.43 5.42
C VAL A 70 24.87 8.67 6.72
N ARG A 71 24.59 9.29 7.86
CA ARG A 71 24.86 8.69 9.18
C ARG A 71 23.76 7.75 9.68
N LYS A 72 22.53 7.90 9.17
CA LYS A 72 21.37 7.15 9.63
C LYS A 72 20.42 6.89 8.45
N VAL A 73 20.02 5.64 8.29
CA VAL A 73 19.02 5.21 7.31
C VAL A 73 17.80 4.76 8.08
N PHE A 74 16.63 5.18 7.62
CA PHE A 74 15.34 4.81 8.16
C PHE A 74 14.62 3.96 7.13
N ASN A 75 13.90 2.93 7.58
CA ASN A 75 12.96 2.25 6.72
C ASN A 75 11.75 3.16 6.43
N ALA A 76 11.02 2.92 5.33
CA ALA A 76 9.94 3.78 4.86
C ALA A 76 8.83 3.98 5.91
N ASP A 77 8.60 2.99 6.76
CA ASP A 77 7.69 3.02 7.91
C ASP A 77 8.19 3.92 9.06
N GLN A 78 9.50 4.09 9.20
CA GLN A 78 10.14 4.93 10.21
C GLN A 78 10.21 6.41 9.80
N THR A 79 10.18 6.72 8.50
CA THR A 79 10.27 8.11 8.01
C THR A 79 9.05 8.95 8.40
N GLY A 80 7.86 8.36 8.45
CA GLY A 80 6.63 9.05 8.85
C GLY A 80 6.53 9.36 10.35
N THR A 81 7.27 8.63 11.18
CA THR A 81 7.24 8.76 12.65
C THR A 81 8.40 9.58 13.22
N THR A 82 9.54 9.66 12.53
CA THR A 82 10.77 10.24 13.10
C THR A 82 11.13 11.64 12.60
N HIS A 83 10.56 12.13 11.50
CA HIS A 83 10.94 13.41 10.86
C HIS A 83 9.75 14.36 10.61
N CYS A 84 8.70 14.30 11.44
CA CYS A 84 7.58 15.23 11.32
C CYS A 84 7.88 16.56 12.01
N ASN A 85 8.72 17.40 11.39
CA ASN A 85 8.67 18.84 11.63
C ASN A 85 7.59 19.40 10.69
N PHE A 86 6.53 19.96 11.28
CA PHE A 86 5.24 20.31 10.67
C PHE A 86 5.31 21.07 9.32
N LEU A 87 6.43 21.77 9.04
CA LEU A 87 6.66 22.53 7.81
C LEU A 87 7.13 21.69 6.61
N LEU A 88 7.80 20.55 6.83
CA LEU A 88 8.27 19.66 5.74
C LEU A 88 7.15 18.80 5.15
N CYS A 89 6.10 18.53 5.94
CA CYS A 89 4.96 17.74 5.51
C CYS A 89 4.08 18.47 4.47
N ILE A 90 4.00 19.82 4.56
CA ILE A 90 3.31 20.64 3.56
C ILE A 90 4.11 20.67 2.25
N TYR A 91 5.45 20.77 2.33
CA TYR A 91 6.31 20.74 1.15
C TYR A 91 6.25 19.40 0.41
N LEU A 92 6.25 18.26 1.12
CA LEU A 92 6.10 16.94 0.48
C LEU A 92 4.71 16.76 -0.13
N PHE A 93 3.65 17.21 0.55
CA PHE A 93 2.29 17.11 0.03
C PHE A 93 2.14 17.94 -1.26
N LEU A 94 2.64 19.18 -1.26
CA LEU A 94 2.65 20.05 -2.44
C LEU A 94 3.51 19.50 -3.58
N LEU A 95 4.68 18.90 -3.30
CA LEU A 95 5.53 18.29 -4.32
C LEU A 95 4.89 17.05 -4.95
N THR A 96 4.19 16.21 -4.15
CA THR A 96 3.49 15.04 -4.69
C THR A 96 2.29 15.44 -5.55
N THR A 97 1.54 16.49 -5.19
CA THR A 97 0.47 17.01 -6.05
C THR A 97 1.02 17.65 -7.33
N LEU A 98 2.12 18.41 -7.27
CA LEU A 98 2.76 18.98 -8.46
C LEU A 98 3.35 17.93 -9.41
N ILE A 99 3.88 16.82 -8.89
CA ILE A 99 4.39 15.71 -9.70
C ILE A 99 3.25 14.92 -10.35
N ILE A 100 2.12 14.74 -9.65
CA ILE A 100 0.93 14.09 -10.22
C ILE A 100 0.32 14.95 -11.33
N ASP A 101 0.24 16.27 -11.15
CA ASP A 101 -0.28 17.18 -12.18
C ASP A 101 0.66 17.30 -13.39
N ALA A 102 1.99 17.26 -13.18
CA ALA A 102 2.97 17.24 -14.27
C ALA A 102 2.93 15.92 -15.07
N CYS A 103 2.60 14.79 -14.44
CA CYS A 103 2.41 13.50 -15.13
C CYS A 103 1.04 13.36 -15.80
N ALA A 104 0.00 14.06 -15.33
CA ALA A 104 -1.32 14.09 -15.95
C ALA A 104 -1.32 14.80 -17.32
N GLY A 105 -0.34 15.66 -17.61
CA GLY A 105 -0.18 16.33 -18.90
C GLY A 105 0.54 15.52 -19.99
N VAL A 106 1.00 14.30 -19.70
CA VAL A 106 1.75 13.44 -20.67
C VAL A 106 0.90 12.24 -21.15
N PHE A 107 -0.32 12.11 -20.65
CA PHE A 107 -1.29 11.09 -21.09
C PHE A 107 -2.57 11.75 -21.59
N PHE A 108 -2.47 12.44 -22.73
CA PHE A 108 -3.58 12.62 -23.67
C PHE A 108 -3.10 12.22 -25.06
#